data_AF-A0A1Y4BIN3-F1
#
_entry.id   AF-A0A1Y4BIN3-F1
#
_cell.length_a   1.000
_cell.length_b   1.000
_cell.length_c   1.000
_cell.angle_alpha   90.00
_cell.angle_beta   90.00
_cell.angle_gamma   90.00
#
_symmetry.space_group_name_H-M   'P 1'
#
loop_
_entity.id
_entity.type
_entity.pdbx_description
1 polymer ?
#
loop_
_entity_poly.entity_id
_entity_poly.type
_entity_poly.pdbx_seq_one_letter_code
_entity_poly.pdbx_strand_id
1 'polypeptide(L)'
;MKKDIKFSTRMASADREAIKELAKRSGMSMSDYVTACCLGKQVVIVDGLKEVLKELKSIGRNLNQLVTLAHMGRVTVINLDSVRQAFSELCAAVRLILERKKW
;
A
#
# COMPACT_ATOMS: atom_id res chain seq x y z
N MET A 1 -17.64 -4.77 14.84
CA MET A 1 -17.16 -4.85 16.23
C MET A 1 -17.84 -3.74 17.01
N LYS A 2 -18.47 -4.04 18.15
CA LYS A 2 -19.20 -3.05 18.95
C LYS A 2 -18.18 -2.19 19.72
N LYS A 3 -18.30 -0.86 19.66
CA LYS A 3 -17.47 0.11 20.41
C LYS A 3 -18.35 0.82 21.44
N ASP A 4 -18.64 0.13 22.53
CA ASP A 4 -19.55 0.56 23.60
C ASP A 4 -18.82 1.16 24.82
N ILE A 5 -17.50 1.01 24.90
CA ILE A 5 -16.66 1.57 25.98
C ILE A 5 -16.09 2.93 25.55
N LYS A 6 -16.32 3.97 26.37
CA LYS A 6 -15.71 5.30 26.19
C LYS A 6 -14.38 5.39 26.93
N PHE A 7 -13.33 5.80 26.22
CA PHE A 7 -12.03 6.13 26.79
C PHE A 7 -11.86 7.66 26.80
N SER A 8 -11.66 8.25 27.97
CA SER A 8 -11.46 9.70 28.13
C SER A 8 -10.11 9.97 28.77
N THR A 9 -9.36 10.92 28.21
CA THR A 9 -8.02 11.29 28.67
C THR A 9 -7.84 12.80 28.52
N ARG A 10 -7.16 13.43 29.47
CA ARG A 10 -6.80 14.84 29.39
C ARG A 10 -5.57 14.99 28.50
N MET A 11 -5.63 15.91 27.53
CA MET A 11 -4.52 16.25 26.64
C MET A 11 -4.56 17.75 26.32
N ALA A 12 -3.42 18.32 25.96
CA ALA A 12 -3.39 19.69 25.48
C ALA A 12 -4.15 19.80 24.14
N SER A 13 -4.69 20.98 23.86
CA SER A 13 -5.37 21.25 22.59
C SER A 13 -4.45 21.06 21.38
N ALA A 14 -3.17 21.46 21.51
CA ALA A 14 -2.16 21.27 20.48
C ALA A 14 -1.91 19.78 20.18
N ASP A 15 -1.77 18.95 21.20
CA ASP A 15 -1.56 17.50 21.05
C ASP A 15 -2.77 16.85 20.35
N ARG A 16 -3.98 17.28 20.72
CA ARG A 16 -5.21 16.76 20.10
C ARG A 16 -5.24 17.03 18.59
N GLU A 17 -4.92 18.25 18.16
CA GLU A 17 -4.91 18.58 16.73
C GLU A 17 -3.76 17.87 15.99
N ALA A 18 -2.59 17.70 16.62
CA ALA A 18 -1.50 16.92 16.04
C ALA A 18 -1.89 15.45 15.81
N ILE A 19 -2.48 14.79 16.81
CA ILE A 19 -2.95 13.39 16.70
C ILE A 19 -4.05 13.27 15.64
N LYS A 20 -4.93 14.26 15.53
CA LYS A 20 -6.02 14.27 14.55
C LYS A 20 -5.49 14.35 13.13
N GLU A 21 -4.47 15.15 12.89
CA GLU A 21 -3.83 15.25 11.58
C GLU A 21 -3.08 13.95 11.23
N LEU A 22 -2.42 13.30 12.20
CA LEU A 22 -1.80 11.98 12.01
C LEU A 22 -2.84 10.88 11.70
N ALA A 23 -3.98 10.88 12.41
CA ALA A 23 -5.09 9.97 12.13
C ALA A 23 -5.65 10.20 10.71
N LYS A 24 -5.81 11.46 10.30
CA LYS A 24 -6.26 11.82 8.96
C LYS A 24 -5.30 11.34 7.87
N ARG A 25 -3.99 11.54 8.06
CA ARG A 25 -2.95 11.07 7.11
C ARG A 25 -2.91 9.55 6.98
N SER A 26 -3.17 8.83 8.06
CA SER A 26 -3.25 7.36 8.04
C SER A 26 -4.59 6.82 7.48
N GLY A 27 -5.55 7.69 7.17
CA GLY A 27 -6.88 7.27 6.69
C GLY A 27 -7.73 6.56 7.75
N MET A 28 -7.33 6.63 9.02
CA MET A 28 -8.03 5.99 10.14
C MET A 28 -8.92 6.98 10.89
N SER A 29 -9.95 6.47 11.57
CA SER A 29 -10.67 7.30 12.54
C SER A 29 -9.75 7.64 13.72
N MET A 30 -9.98 8.77 14.38
CA MET A 30 -9.23 9.16 15.58
C MET A 30 -9.19 8.06 16.64
N SER A 31 -10.34 7.39 16.86
CA SER A 31 -10.45 6.28 17.81
C SER A 31 -9.62 5.08 17.39
N ASP A 32 -9.64 4.72 16.10
CA ASP A 32 -8.87 3.59 15.59
C ASP A 32 -7.37 3.87 15.62
N TYR A 33 -6.97 5.09 15.24
CA TYR A 33 -5.57 5.52 15.28
C TYR A 33 -5.01 5.47 16.70
N VAL A 34 -5.68 6.10 17.67
CA VAL A 34 -5.25 6.08 19.07
C VAL A 34 -5.23 4.65 19.62
N THR A 35 -6.24 3.84 19.32
CA THR A 35 -6.28 2.42 19.75
C THR A 35 -5.11 1.64 19.16
N ALA A 36 -4.80 1.84 17.86
CA ALA A 36 -3.67 1.20 17.22
C ALA A 36 -2.34 1.59 17.88
N CYS A 37 -2.14 2.89 18.13
CA CYS A 37 -0.95 3.40 18.83
C CYS A 37 -0.84 2.83 20.25
N CYS A 38 -1.91 2.80 21.03
CA CYS A 38 -1.91 2.27 22.40
C CYS A 38 -1.68 0.75 22.45
N LEU A 39 -2.06 0.02 21.40
CA LEU A 39 -1.81 -1.42 21.28
C LEU A 39 -0.42 -1.74 20.67
N GLY A 40 0.43 -0.74 20.45
CA GLY A 40 1.74 -0.90 19.82
C GLY A 40 1.67 -1.36 18.36
N LYS A 41 0.53 -1.17 17.69
CA LYS A 41 0.39 -1.49 16.26
C LYS A 41 1.08 -0.42 15.43
N GLN A 42 1.92 -0.85 14.49
CA GLN A 42 2.60 0.07 13.58
C GLN A 42 1.62 0.66 12.57
N VAL A 43 1.53 1.99 12.52
CA VAL A 43 0.74 2.72 11.52
C VAL A 43 1.71 3.18 10.43
N VAL A 44 1.81 2.40 9.34
CA VAL A 44 2.65 2.73 8.18
C VAL A 44 1.81 3.41 7.11
N ILE A 45 2.20 4.61 6.72
CA ILE A 45 1.59 5.35 5.60
C ILE A 45 2.46 5.10 4.38
N VAL A 46 1.90 4.49 3.35
CA VAL A 46 2.57 4.22 2.07
C VAL A 46 1.91 5.07 1.00
N ASP A 47 2.50 6.22 0.73
CA ASP A 47 2.09 7.09 -0.37
C ASP A 47 2.60 6.53 -1.71
N GLY A 48 1.90 6.83 -2.81
CA GLY A 48 2.34 6.46 -4.17
C GLY A 48 1.94 5.06 -4.64
N LEU A 49 1.33 4.21 -3.80
CA LEU A 49 0.96 2.84 -4.20
C LEU A 49 -0.15 2.82 -5.28
N LYS A 50 -1.00 3.86 -5.33
CA LYS A 50 -2.05 3.98 -6.36
C LYS A 50 -1.45 4.20 -7.75
N GLU A 51 -0.39 4.98 -7.82
CA GLU A 51 0.38 5.32 -9.01
C GLU A 51 1.11 4.07 -9.51
N VAL A 52 1.75 3.33 -8.61
CA VAL A 52 2.35 2.01 -8.93
C VAL A 52 1.29 1.06 -9.51
N LEU A 53 0.10 1.00 -8.91
CA LEU A 53 -1.02 0.18 -9.42
C LEU A 53 -1.49 0.63 -10.81
N LYS A 54 -1.47 1.94 -11.10
CA LYS A 54 -1.85 2.48 -12.41
C LYS A 54 -0.87 2.04 -13.49
N GLU A 55 0.43 2.14 -13.22
CA GLU A 55 1.48 1.70 -14.13
C GLU A 55 1.43 0.18 -14.33
N LEU A 56 1.25 -0.59 -13.24
CA LEU A 56 1.09 -2.04 -13.30
C LEU A 56 -0.05 -2.48 -14.21
N LYS A 57 -1.21 -1.81 -14.13
CA LYS A 57 -2.34 -2.04 -15.04
C LYS A 57 -1.99 -1.71 -16.50
N SER A 58 -1.18 -0.68 -16.74
CA SER A 58 -0.72 -0.32 -18.07
C SER A 58 0.20 -1.38 -18.67
N ILE A 59 1.16 -1.86 -17.88
CA ILE A 59 2.07 -2.94 -18.29
C ILE A 59 1.27 -4.22 -18.58
N GLY A 60 0.28 -4.56 -17.74
CA GLY A 60 -0.59 -5.72 -17.97
C GLY A 60 -1.40 -5.62 -19.27
N ARG A 61 -1.88 -4.43 -19.64
CA ARG A 61 -2.54 -4.20 -20.95
C ARG A 61 -1.57 -4.43 -22.11
N ASN A 62 -0.36 -3.92 -22.02
CA ASN A 62 0.66 -4.11 -23.05
C ASN A 62 1.04 -5.60 -23.18
N LEU A 63 1.16 -6.31 -22.07
CA LEU A 63 1.42 -7.76 -22.07
C LEU A 63 0.28 -8.53 -22.74
N ASN A 64 -0.98 -8.20 -22.43
CA ASN A 64 -2.12 -8.83 -23.09
C ASN A 64 -2.10 -8.61 -24.60
N GLN A 65 -1.81 -7.39 -25.06
CA GLN A 65 -1.70 -7.09 -26.50
C GLN A 65 -0.59 -7.91 -27.16
N LEU A 66 0.59 -7.99 -26.53
CA LEU A 66 1.71 -8.78 -27.01
C LEU A 66 1.35 -10.28 -27.12
N VAL A 67 0.69 -10.83 -26.10
CA VAL A 67 0.22 -12.23 -26.11
C VAL A 67 -0.82 -12.47 -27.20
N THR A 68 -1.75 -11.53 -27.41
CA THR A 68 -2.72 -11.62 -28.52
C THR A 68 -2.02 -11.62 -29.88
N LEU A 69 -1.05 -10.72 -30.10
CA LEU A 69 -0.29 -10.68 -31.35
C LEU A 69 0.52 -11.96 -31.57
N ALA A 70 1.09 -12.53 -30.51
CA ALA A 70 1.79 -13.81 -30.58
C ALA A 70 0.84 -14.97 -30.92
N HIS A 71 -0.33 -15.02 -30.27
CA HIS A 71 -1.37 -16.00 -30.58
C HIS A 71 -1.83 -15.92 -32.04
N MET A 72 -1.96 -14.71 -32.58
CA MET A 72 -2.30 -14.49 -33.99
C MET A 72 -1.18 -14.87 -34.98
N GLY A 73 -0.02 -15.33 -34.49
CA GLY A 73 1.15 -15.63 -35.32
C GLY A 73 1.84 -14.38 -35.90
N ARG A 74 1.48 -13.18 -35.43
CA ARG A 74 2.07 -11.91 -35.91
C ARG A 74 3.40 -11.60 -35.25
N VAL A 75 3.67 -12.21 -34.10
CA VAL A 75 4.93 -12.11 -33.36
C VAL A 75 5.33 -13.50 -32.89
N THR A 76 6.56 -13.92 -33.15
CA THR A 76 7.04 -15.29 -32.85
C THR A 76 7.95 -15.36 -31.64
N VAL A 77 8.69 -14.29 -31.33
CA VAL A 77 9.60 -14.24 -30.18
C VAL A 77 9.47 -12.90 -29.48
N ILE A 78 9.22 -12.93 -28.18
CA ILE A 78 9.19 -11.75 -27.30
C ILE A 78 10.06 -12.07 -26.09
N ASN A 79 11.19 -11.38 -25.94
CA ASN A 79 11.99 -11.50 -24.73
C ASN A 79 11.37 -10.66 -23.62
N LEU A 80 10.93 -11.31 -22.54
CA LEU A 80 10.34 -10.67 -21.36
C LEU A 80 11.19 -10.87 -20.10
N ASP A 81 12.45 -11.34 -20.22
CA ASP A 81 13.28 -11.63 -19.05
C ASP A 81 13.55 -10.39 -18.20
N SER A 82 13.81 -9.24 -18.83
CA SER A 82 14.01 -7.96 -18.13
C SER A 82 12.74 -7.51 -17.41
N VAL A 83 11.57 -7.69 -18.03
CA VAL A 83 10.27 -7.36 -17.43
C VAL A 83 9.99 -8.28 -16.24
N ARG A 84 10.24 -9.58 -16.39
CA ARG A 84 10.10 -10.56 -15.31
C ARG A 84 10.99 -10.18 -14.12
N GLN A 85 12.25 -9.85 -14.38
CA GLN A 85 13.21 -9.46 -13.34
C GLN A 85 12.74 -8.21 -12.57
N ALA A 86 12.34 -7.16 -13.28
CA ALA A 86 11.83 -5.94 -12.67
C ALA A 86 10.57 -6.20 -11.81
N PHE A 87 9.67 -7.07 -12.25
CA PHE A 87 8.49 -7.46 -11.48
C PHE A 87 8.83 -8.27 -10.24
N SER A 88 9.82 -9.16 -10.33
CA SER A 88 10.33 -9.90 -9.17
C SER A 88 10.90 -8.96 -8.11
N GLU A 89 11.69 -7.97 -8.51
CA GLU A 89 12.23 -6.93 -7.61
C GLU A 89 11.12 -6.08 -6.99
N LEU A 90 10.13 -5.65 -7.79
CA LEU A 90 8.96 -4.92 -7.29
C LEU A 90 8.20 -5.75 -6.24
N CYS A 91 7.98 -7.04 -6.50
CA CYS A 91 7.32 -7.94 -5.55
C CYS A 91 8.11 -8.09 -4.25
N ALA A 92 9.44 -8.21 -4.32
CA ALA A 92 10.30 -8.26 -3.15
C ALA A 92 10.22 -6.97 -2.33
N ALA A 93 10.26 -5.81 -2.99
CA ALA A 93 10.14 -4.51 -2.32
C ALA A 93 8.78 -4.34 -1.60
N VAL A 94 7.67 -4.73 -2.25
CA VAL A 94 6.34 -4.68 -1.63
C VAL A 94 6.23 -5.64 -0.44
N ARG A 95 6.83 -6.84 -0.53
CA ARG A 95 6.88 -7.78 0.60
C ARG A 95 7.68 -7.21 1.77
N LEU A 96 8.82 -6.56 1.53
CA LEU A 96 9.59 -5.89 2.59
C LEU A 96 8.78 -4.80 3.30
N ILE A 97 7.94 -4.06 2.58
CA ILE A 97 7.04 -3.06 3.18
C ILE A 97 5.99 -3.75 4.07
N LEU A 98 5.43 -4.88 3.64
CA LEU A 98 4.45 -5.66 4.42
C LEU A 98 5.08 -6.34 5.64
N GLU A 99 6.34 -6.77 5.53
CA GLU A 99 7.07 -7.52 6.56
C GLU A 99 7.83 -6.62 7.55
N ARG A 100 7.90 -5.31 7.31
CA ARG A 100 8.40 -4.32 8.29
C ARG A 100 7.52 -4.40 9.55
N LYS A 101 7.93 -5.23 10.51
CA LYS A 101 7.17 -5.53 11.73
C LYS A 101 7.88 -5.22 13.05
N LYS A 102 9.12 -4.75 13.08
CA LYS A 102 9.83 -4.46 14.34
C LYS A 102 10.94 -3.42 14.16
N TRP A 103 10.68 -2.18 14.55
CA TRP A 103 11.64 -1.26 15.17
C TRP A 103 10.90 -0.57 16.31
#